data_AF-A9UT40-F1
#
_entry.id   AF-A9UT40-F1
#
_cell.length_a   1.000
_cell.length_b   1.000
_cell.length_c   1.000
_cell.angle_alpha   90.00
_cell.angle_beta   90.00
_cell.angle_gamma   90.00
#
_symmetry.space_group_name_H-M   'P 1'
#
loop_
_entity.id
_entity.type
_entity.pdbx_description
1 polymer ?
#
loop_
_entity_poly.entity_id
_entity_poly.type
_entity_poly.pdbx_seq_one_letter_code
_entity_poly.pdbx_strand_id
1 'polypeptide(L)'
;MLELTRESFDLLVKTDPVPHVLVDARCRSDSNDLTVPASTVVVKPAAFQTSMLPEDGCVCIVYDAEPALVDTGALACVQFNINTAAREHVPELEEISCDTVTEQGEQNYVLDVRRTDEVDNFGKLPHADSIPLHLVLQQLSADDKSPALTNMLRNDRTIIVGCRTNRRARFMTQILLDMGMKSVKFIDKGACGCSQIPSNDMKCYPSYEVSDPVPAPNN
;
A
#
# COMPACT_ATOMS: atom_id res chain seq x y z
N MET A 1 1.60 13.96 7.47
CA MET A 1 2.63 13.47 6.51
C MET A 1 3.13 12.13 7.04
N LEU A 2 3.14 11.08 6.21
CA LEU A 2 3.57 9.74 6.63
C LEU A 2 5.08 9.61 6.48
N GLU A 3 5.79 9.26 7.55
CA GLU A 3 7.22 8.93 7.48
C GLU A 3 7.38 7.44 7.17
N LEU A 4 8.07 7.14 6.07
CA LEU A 4 8.43 5.79 5.66
C LEU A 4 9.90 5.53 5.91
N THR A 5 10.21 4.29 6.25
CA THR A 5 11.59 3.80 6.20
C THR A 5 12.06 3.59 4.76
N ARG A 6 13.38 3.47 4.56
CA ARG A 6 13.95 3.11 3.24
C ARG A 6 13.45 1.75 2.77
N GLU A 7 13.25 0.81 3.69
CA GLU A 7 12.75 -0.53 3.41
C GLU A 7 11.29 -0.50 2.96
N SER A 8 10.46 0.31 3.60
CA SER A 8 9.07 0.56 3.19
C SER A 8 9.00 1.14 1.78
N PHE A 9 9.91 2.06 1.48
CA PHE A 9 10.06 2.61 0.14
C PHE A 9 10.51 1.56 -0.88
N ASP A 10 11.55 0.79 -0.57
CA ASP A 10 12.04 -0.26 -1.46
C ASP A 10 10.95 -1.31 -1.71
N LEU A 11 10.16 -1.66 -0.69
CA LEU A 11 9.04 -2.59 -0.80
C LEU A 11 7.91 -2.00 -1.64
N LEU A 12 7.51 -0.75 -1.38
CA LEU A 12 6.54 0.00 -2.19
C LEU A 12 6.91 -0.11 -3.67
N VAL A 13 8.11 0.33 -3.96
CA VAL A 13 8.64 0.46 -5.31
C VAL A 13 8.80 -0.90 -5.99
N LYS A 14 9.18 -1.96 -5.27
CA LYS A 14 9.33 -3.31 -5.85
C LYS A 14 8.01 -4.04 -6.05
N THR A 15 7.00 -3.75 -5.25
CA THR A 15 5.79 -4.60 -5.16
C THR A 15 4.55 -3.94 -5.73
N ASP A 16 4.48 -2.62 -5.72
CA ASP A 16 3.31 -1.88 -6.18
C ASP A 16 3.32 -1.75 -7.71
N PRO A 17 2.29 -2.26 -8.40
CA PRO A 17 2.19 -2.10 -9.85
C PRO A 17 1.86 -0.66 -10.27
N VAL A 18 1.37 0.18 -9.34
CA VAL A 18 1.02 1.56 -9.62
C VAL A 18 2.28 2.38 -9.95
N PRO A 19 2.31 3.21 -10.99
CA PRO A 19 3.49 4.04 -11.27
C PRO A 19 3.72 5.10 -10.18
N HIS A 20 4.97 5.19 -9.71
CA HIS A 20 5.41 6.18 -8.71
C HIS A 20 6.14 7.33 -9.39
N VAL A 21 5.87 8.56 -8.93
CA VAL A 21 6.76 9.70 -9.18
C VAL A 21 7.62 9.90 -7.94
N LEU A 22 8.93 9.75 -8.08
CA LEU A 22 9.89 9.98 -7.02
C LEU A 22 10.45 11.40 -7.11
N VAL A 23 10.18 12.22 -6.10
CA VAL A 23 10.79 13.54 -5.96
C VAL A 23 12.01 13.41 -5.04
N ASP A 24 13.21 13.40 -5.63
CA ASP A 24 14.47 13.30 -4.90
C ASP A 24 14.91 14.68 -4.40
N ALA A 25 14.49 15.01 -3.18
CA ALA A 25 14.80 16.27 -2.51
C ALA A 25 16.10 16.23 -1.69
N ARG A 26 16.89 15.15 -1.79
CA ARG A 26 18.19 15.05 -1.11
C ARG A 26 19.16 16.11 -1.63
N CYS A 27 19.93 16.69 -0.71
CA CYS A 27 20.93 17.73 -0.99
C CYS A 27 22.19 17.16 -1.66
N ARG A 28 22.49 15.87 -1.45
CA ARG A 28 23.67 15.24 -2.02
C ARG A 28 23.52 15.02 -3.53
N SER A 29 24.60 15.28 -4.26
CA SER A 29 24.72 15.06 -5.71
C SER A 29 24.68 13.59 -6.12
N ASP A 30 24.67 12.67 -5.16
CA ASP A 30 24.67 11.23 -5.40
C ASP A 30 23.23 10.72 -5.63
N SER A 31 22.69 11.06 -6.80
CA SER A 31 21.44 10.51 -7.33
C SER A 31 21.51 8.99 -7.58
N ASN A 32 22.70 8.37 -7.49
CA ASN A 32 22.96 7.02 -8.00
C ASN A 32 22.59 5.87 -7.04
N ASP A 33 22.28 6.14 -5.77
CA ASP A 33 22.01 5.07 -4.78
C ASP A 33 20.52 4.70 -4.62
N LEU A 34 19.62 5.38 -5.33
CA LEU A 34 18.21 4.99 -5.40
C LEU A 34 18.03 4.02 -6.57
N THR A 35 18.11 2.71 -6.28
CA THR A 35 17.69 1.70 -7.24
C THR A 35 16.17 1.71 -7.32
N VAL A 36 15.63 2.31 -8.37
CA VAL A 36 14.20 2.28 -8.67
C VAL A 36 13.91 1.51 -9.97
N PRO A 37 12.74 0.86 -10.11
CA PRO A 37 12.25 0.25 -11.32
C PRO A 37 12.22 1.24 -12.47
N ALA A 38 12.30 0.72 -13.69
CA ALA A 38 12.19 1.51 -14.90
C ALA A 38 10.85 2.25 -15.05
N SER A 39 9.80 1.81 -14.33
CA SER A 39 8.49 2.45 -14.29
C SER A 39 8.42 3.67 -13.35
N THR A 40 9.44 3.90 -12.52
CA THR A 40 9.48 5.02 -11.57
C THR A 40 10.16 6.23 -12.20
N VAL A 41 9.47 7.36 -12.21
CA VAL A 41 10.02 8.63 -12.71
C VAL A 41 10.71 9.36 -11.57
N VAL A 42 12.02 9.60 -11.67
CA VAL A 42 12.78 10.35 -10.65
C VAL A 42 13.00 11.79 -11.11
N VAL A 43 12.56 12.76 -10.31
CA VAL A 43 12.69 14.20 -10.59
C VAL A 43 13.24 14.94 -9.38
N LYS A 44 13.89 16.10 -9.62
CA LYS A 44 14.18 17.06 -8.55
C LYS A 44 12.93 17.87 -8.19
N PRO A 45 12.81 18.42 -6.97
CA PRO A 45 11.64 19.19 -6.54
C PRO A 45 11.21 20.29 -7.54
N ALA A 46 12.17 21.05 -8.08
CA ALA A 46 11.89 22.12 -9.04
C ALA A 46 11.40 21.64 -10.42
N ALA A 47 11.57 20.34 -10.73
CA ALA A 47 11.13 19.73 -11.98
C ALA A 47 9.81 18.96 -11.85
N PHE A 48 9.32 18.78 -10.61
CA PHE A 48 8.06 18.08 -10.38
C PHE A 48 6.88 18.88 -10.94
N GLN A 49 5.99 18.20 -11.67
CA GLN A 49 4.72 18.75 -12.12
C GLN A 49 3.60 17.75 -11.80
N THR A 50 2.45 18.24 -11.34
CA THR A 50 1.31 17.38 -10.99
C THR A 50 0.80 16.56 -12.18
N SER A 51 0.99 17.04 -13.41
CA SER A 51 0.69 16.29 -14.65
C SER A 51 1.54 15.04 -14.86
N MET A 52 2.63 14.87 -14.10
CA MET A 52 3.45 13.65 -14.11
C MET A 52 2.80 12.51 -13.33
N LEU A 53 1.78 12.79 -12.51
CA LEU A 53 1.08 11.78 -11.74
C LEU A 53 0.11 11.01 -12.65
N PRO A 54 0.19 9.67 -12.67
CA PRO A 54 -0.93 8.85 -13.13
C PRO A 54 -2.19 9.17 -12.32
N GLU A 55 -3.36 8.92 -12.90
CA GLU A 55 -4.66 9.13 -12.23
C GLU A 55 -4.76 8.38 -10.89
N ASP A 56 -4.13 7.20 -10.81
CA ASP A 56 -4.01 6.38 -9.60
C ASP A 56 -2.62 6.43 -8.93
N GLY A 57 -1.72 7.27 -9.44
CA GLY A 57 -0.32 7.30 -9.05
C GLY A 57 -0.07 7.93 -7.68
N CYS A 58 1.12 7.69 -7.12
CA CYS A 58 1.54 8.36 -5.88
C CYS A 58 2.89 9.08 -6.03
N VAL A 59 3.06 10.13 -5.21
CA VAL A 59 4.31 10.88 -5.12
C VAL A 59 5.09 10.38 -3.91
N CYS A 60 6.29 9.88 -4.13
CA CYS A 60 7.23 9.57 -3.05
C CYS A 60 8.25 10.71 -2.95
N ILE A 61 8.42 11.32 -1.77
CA ILE A 61 9.42 12.38 -1.57
C ILE A 61 10.57 11.80 -0.74
N VAL A 62 11.78 11.82 -1.29
CA VAL A 62 12.99 11.31 -0.62
C VAL A 62 13.83 12.47 -0.10
N TYR A 63 14.30 12.40 1.14
CA TYR A 63 15.22 13.37 1.73
C TYR A 63 16.22 12.69 2.69
N ASP A 64 17.24 13.45 3.12
CA ASP A 64 18.31 12.90 3.98
C ASP A 64 18.01 13.11 5.48
N ALA A 65 17.72 14.35 5.90
CA ALA A 65 17.60 14.68 7.32
C ALA A 65 16.42 15.63 7.64
N GLU A 66 16.12 16.57 6.74
CA GLU A 66 15.01 17.51 6.91
C GLU A 66 13.95 17.26 5.84
N PRO A 67 12.66 17.16 6.22
CA PRO A 67 11.58 16.95 5.27
C PRO A 67 11.51 18.10 4.28
N ALA A 68 11.62 17.79 3.00
CA ALA A 68 11.47 18.78 1.95
C ALA A 68 9.98 19.05 1.72
N LEU A 69 9.58 20.32 1.85
CA LEU A 69 8.26 20.75 1.44
C LEU A 69 8.20 20.78 -0.09
N VAL A 70 7.57 19.77 -0.68
CA VAL A 70 7.20 19.75 -2.09
C VAL A 70 5.71 20.06 -2.15
N ASP A 71 5.35 21.16 -2.82
CA ASP A 71 3.95 21.42 -3.13
C ASP A 71 3.51 20.43 -4.21
N THR A 72 2.77 19.41 -3.80
CA THR A 72 2.21 18.42 -4.72
C THR A 72 0.77 18.74 -5.14
N GLY A 73 0.24 19.89 -4.71
CA GLY A 73 -1.18 20.20 -4.82
C GLY A 73 -2.09 19.16 -4.15
N ALA A 74 -3.40 19.27 -4.43
CA ALA A 74 -4.43 18.35 -3.91
C ALA A 74 -4.47 16.98 -4.62
N LEU A 75 -3.65 16.78 -5.66
CA LEU A 75 -3.68 15.61 -6.54
C LEU A 75 -2.70 14.50 -6.14
N ALA A 76 -1.71 14.76 -5.29
CA ALA A 76 -0.93 13.66 -4.76
C ALA A 76 -1.80 12.81 -3.85
N CYS A 77 -2.07 11.58 -4.29
CA CYS A 77 -2.85 10.64 -3.50
C CYS A 77 -2.17 10.36 -2.14
N VAL A 78 -0.83 10.45 -2.10
CA VAL A 78 -0.03 10.26 -0.88
C VAL A 78 1.30 11.00 -1.02
N GLN A 79 1.75 11.65 0.05
CA GLN A 79 3.13 12.10 0.22
C GLN A 79 3.81 11.21 1.26
N PHE A 80 4.87 10.53 0.84
CA PHE A 80 5.73 9.78 1.74
C PHE A 80 7.03 10.53 1.98
N ASN A 81 7.41 10.57 3.25
CA ASN A 81 8.65 11.13 3.72
C ASN A 81 9.64 10.00 3.99
N ILE A 82 10.63 9.81 3.11
CA ILE A 82 11.56 8.71 3.25
C ILE A 82 12.80 9.22 3.97
N ASN A 83 12.90 8.89 5.25
CA ASN A 83 14.12 9.13 6.01
C ASN A 83 15.13 8.03 5.68
N THR A 84 16.22 8.41 5.02
CA THR A 84 17.27 7.47 4.62
C THR A 84 18.35 7.26 5.70
N ALA A 85 18.28 7.99 6.82
CA ALA A 85 19.10 7.69 7.98
C ALA A 85 18.67 6.35 8.58
N ALA A 86 19.61 5.41 8.69
CA ALA A 86 19.35 4.03 9.10
C ALA A 86 18.59 3.95 10.43
N ARG A 87 17.45 3.23 10.43
CA ARG A 87 16.89 2.64 11.65
C ARG A 87 17.63 1.34 11.94
N GLU A 88 17.99 1.09 13.20
CA GLU A 88 18.70 -0.13 13.60
C GLU A 88 17.84 -1.41 13.51
N HIS A 89 16.52 -1.29 13.31
CA HIS A 89 15.62 -2.45 13.29
C HIS A 89 14.50 -2.29 12.26
N VAL A 90 14.43 -3.24 11.33
CA VAL A 90 13.34 -3.41 10.36
C VAL A 90 12.46 -4.54 10.88
N PRO A 91 11.17 -4.29 11.16
CA PRO A 91 10.26 -5.34 11.60
C PRO A 91 10.16 -6.44 10.54
N GLU A 92 10.23 -7.70 10.94
CA GLU A 92 9.92 -8.81 10.05
C GLU A 92 8.41 -8.81 9.75
N LEU A 93 8.04 -8.91 8.47
CA LEU A 93 6.65 -8.95 8.07
C LEU A 93 6.05 -10.33 8.32
N GLU A 94 5.05 -10.39 9.20
CA GLU A 94 4.33 -11.64 9.48
C GLU A 94 3.23 -11.91 8.44
N GLU A 95 3.17 -13.15 7.98
CA GLU A 95 2.12 -13.65 7.10
C GLU A 95 1.07 -14.47 7.84
N ILE A 96 -0.13 -14.58 7.25
CA ILE A 96 -1.21 -15.45 7.71
C ILE A 96 -1.86 -16.15 6.52
N SER A 97 -2.23 -17.42 6.67
CA SER A 97 -2.87 -18.19 5.60
C SER A 97 -4.35 -17.81 5.43
N CYS A 98 -4.89 -18.01 4.23
CA CYS A 98 -6.31 -17.79 3.96
C CYS A 98 -7.23 -18.67 4.81
N ASP A 99 -6.82 -19.91 5.13
CA ASP A 99 -7.60 -20.81 5.99
C ASP A 99 -7.75 -20.21 7.39
N THR A 100 -6.65 -19.75 7.98
CA THR A 100 -6.68 -19.09 9.31
C THR A 100 -7.51 -17.80 9.28
N VAL A 101 -7.45 -17.01 8.21
CA VAL A 101 -8.31 -15.82 8.09
C VAL A 101 -9.79 -16.20 8.00
N THR A 102 -10.12 -17.28 7.30
CA THR A 102 -11.51 -17.74 7.17
C THR A 102 -12.06 -18.21 8.53
N GLU A 103 -11.25 -18.96 9.28
CA GLU A 103 -11.61 -19.52 10.59
C GLU A 103 -11.61 -18.49 11.73
N GLN A 104 -10.65 -17.55 11.72
CA GLN A 104 -10.35 -16.67 12.86
C GLN A 104 -10.51 -15.18 12.53
N GLY A 105 -10.98 -14.82 11.33
CA GLY A 105 -11.10 -13.42 10.90
C GLY A 105 -12.00 -12.59 11.80
N GLU A 106 -13.04 -13.18 12.41
CA GLU A 106 -13.90 -12.49 13.40
C GLU A 106 -13.17 -12.10 14.68
N GLN A 107 -11.96 -12.58 14.93
CA GLN A 107 -11.11 -12.18 16.06
C GLN A 107 -10.07 -11.11 15.68
N ASN A 108 -9.91 -10.83 14.38
CA ASN A 108 -8.95 -9.86 13.83
C ASN A 108 -9.65 -8.75 13.02
N TYR A 109 -8.99 -7.60 12.83
CA TYR A 109 -9.48 -6.59 11.89
C TYR A 109 -8.95 -6.93 10.48
N VAL A 110 -9.80 -7.42 9.58
CA VAL A 110 -9.38 -7.76 8.22
C VAL A 110 -9.62 -6.56 7.30
N LEU A 111 -8.57 -6.10 6.61
CA LEU A 111 -8.59 -4.98 5.68
C LEU A 111 -8.31 -5.47 4.26
N ASP A 112 -9.28 -5.28 3.35
CA ASP A 112 -9.09 -5.49 1.91
C ASP A 112 -8.69 -4.18 1.24
N VAL A 113 -7.45 -4.13 0.73
CA VAL A 113 -6.89 -2.92 0.08
C VAL A 113 -6.99 -2.95 -1.44
N ARG A 114 -7.79 -3.86 -2.01
CA ARG A 114 -8.09 -3.88 -3.45
C ARG A 114 -8.92 -2.67 -3.88
N ARG A 115 -8.92 -2.40 -5.19
CA ARG A 115 -9.83 -1.41 -5.76
C ARG A 115 -11.28 -1.87 -5.59
N THR A 116 -12.21 -0.92 -5.58
CA THR A 116 -13.64 -1.21 -5.44
C THR A 116 -14.14 -2.15 -6.54
N ASP A 117 -13.73 -1.93 -7.80
CA ASP A 117 -14.12 -2.77 -8.93
C ASP A 117 -13.58 -4.21 -8.81
N GLU A 118 -12.39 -4.40 -8.24
CA GLU A 118 -11.84 -5.73 -8.00
C GLU A 118 -12.67 -6.51 -6.96
N VAL A 119 -13.14 -5.84 -5.92
CA VAL A 119 -13.97 -6.45 -4.87
C VAL A 119 -15.36 -6.77 -5.41
N ASP A 120 -15.96 -5.84 -6.15
CA ASP A 120 -17.30 -5.98 -6.72
C ASP A 120 -17.37 -7.11 -7.76
N ASN A 121 -16.33 -7.27 -8.60
CA ASN A 121 -16.33 -8.26 -9.68
C ASN A 121 -15.84 -9.66 -9.24
N PHE A 122 -14.93 -9.75 -8.26
CA PHE A 122 -14.25 -11.01 -7.92
C PHE A 122 -14.49 -11.49 -6.49
N GLY A 123 -15.40 -10.84 -5.77
CA GLY A 123 -15.78 -11.20 -4.41
C GLY A 123 -14.83 -10.61 -3.37
N LYS A 124 -15.34 -10.49 -2.14
CA LYS A 124 -14.67 -9.85 -1.01
C LYS A 124 -13.90 -10.86 -0.15
N LEU A 125 -12.78 -10.44 0.44
CA LEU A 125 -12.08 -11.25 1.44
C LEU A 125 -12.98 -11.55 2.66
N PRO A 126 -12.90 -12.75 3.26
CA PRO A 126 -13.67 -13.09 4.45
C PRO A 126 -13.45 -12.08 5.59
N HIS A 127 -14.53 -11.67 6.24
CA HIS A 127 -14.53 -10.75 7.39
C HIS A 127 -13.96 -9.35 7.13
N ALA A 128 -13.63 -9.02 5.88
CA ALA A 128 -12.91 -7.80 5.58
C ALA A 128 -13.80 -6.56 5.62
N ASP A 129 -13.23 -5.42 6.02
CA ASP A 129 -13.65 -4.10 5.55
C ASP A 129 -12.86 -3.74 4.29
N SER A 130 -13.51 -3.13 3.30
CA SER A 130 -12.87 -2.80 2.02
C SER A 130 -12.55 -1.30 1.96
N ILE A 131 -11.26 -0.97 1.91
CA ILE A 131 -10.79 0.39 1.71
C ILE A 131 -9.62 0.32 0.71
N PRO A 132 -9.79 0.77 -0.54
CA PRO A 132 -8.73 0.78 -1.53
C PRO A 132 -7.44 1.40 -1.00
N LEU A 133 -6.30 0.79 -1.33
CA LEU A 133 -4.98 1.22 -0.83
C LEU A 133 -4.78 2.74 -0.97
N HIS A 134 -5.06 3.30 -2.15
CA HIS A 134 -4.87 4.73 -2.41
C HIS A 134 -5.72 5.61 -1.46
N LEU A 135 -6.96 5.20 -1.14
CA LEU A 135 -7.81 5.91 -0.18
C LEU A 135 -7.33 5.76 1.26
N VAL A 136 -6.81 4.59 1.64
CA VAL A 136 -6.19 4.40 2.97
C VAL A 136 -5.06 5.40 3.13
N LEU A 137 -4.16 5.43 2.16
CA LEU A 137 -2.96 6.28 2.20
C LEU A 137 -3.30 7.77 2.19
N GLN A 138 -4.26 8.18 1.35
CA GLN A 138 -4.79 9.54 1.32
C GLN A 138 -5.32 9.95 2.70
N GLN A 139 -6.17 9.12 3.31
CA GLN A 139 -6.79 9.43 4.61
C GLN A 139 -5.79 9.37 5.78
N LEU A 140 -4.76 8.50 5.70
CA LEU A 140 -3.69 8.50 6.68
C LEU A 140 -2.89 9.80 6.67
N SER A 141 -2.75 10.41 5.49
CA SER A 141 -2.07 11.70 5.34
C SER A 141 -2.95 12.92 5.73
N ALA A 142 -4.27 12.74 5.76
CA ALA A 142 -5.25 13.78 6.05
C ALA A 142 -5.66 13.84 7.53
N ASP A 143 -6.17 15.00 7.95
CA ASP A 143 -6.74 15.21 9.30
C ASP A 143 -8.08 14.48 9.47
N ASP A 144 -8.90 14.45 8.40
CA ASP A 144 -10.19 13.75 8.38
C ASP A 144 -10.04 12.31 7.87
N LYS A 145 -10.49 11.35 8.69
CA LYS A 145 -10.38 9.91 8.43
C LYS A 145 -11.77 9.32 8.42
N SER A 146 -12.04 8.41 7.48
CA SER A 146 -13.31 7.69 7.48
C SER A 146 -13.53 6.95 8.81
N PRO A 147 -14.80 6.70 9.19
CA PRO A 147 -15.09 5.89 10.38
C PRO A 147 -14.44 4.51 10.34
N ALA A 148 -14.39 3.87 9.17
CA ALA A 148 -13.76 2.55 9.01
C ALA A 148 -12.25 2.61 9.32
N LEU A 149 -11.53 3.57 8.75
CA LEU A 149 -10.10 3.75 9.04
C LEU A 149 -9.87 4.15 10.50
N THR A 150 -10.70 5.04 11.06
CA THR A 150 -10.61 5.43 12.47
C THR A 150 -10.81 4.23 13.40
N ASN A 151 -11.78 3.37 13.09
CA ASN A 151 -12.03 2.15 13.84
C ASN A 151 -10.85 1.19 13.75
N MET A 152 -10.31 0.95 12.54
CA MET A 152 -9.11 0.13 12.34
C MET A 152 -7.93 0.61 13.18
N LEU A 153 -7.61 1.91 13.13
CA LEU A 153 -6.45 2.50 13.81
C LEU A 153 -6.57 2.50 15.34
N ARG A 154 -7.79 2.50 15.88
CA ARG A 154 -8.04 2.47 17.33
C ARG A 154 -8.25 1.07 17.88
N ASN A 155 -8.38 0.09 17.01
CA ASN A 155 -8.63 -1.30 17.39
C ASN A 155 -7.36 -1.91 18.02
N ASP A 156 -7.54 -2.75 19.04
CA ASP A 156 -6.47 -3.46 19.75
C ASP A 156 -6.19 -4.86 19.21
N ARG A 157 -7.02 -5.34 18.27
CA ARG A 157 -6.88 -6.63 17.61
C ARG A 157 -5.82 -6.54 16.52
N THR A 158 -5.31 -7.71 16.14
CA THR A 158 -4.39 -7.82 14.99
C THR A 158 -5.07 -7.32 13.73
N ILE A 159 -4.37 -6.47 12.98
CA ILE A 159 -4.80 -6.04 11.65
C ILE A 159 -4.26 -7.03 10.62
N ILE A 160 -5.14 -7.61 9.81
CA ILE A 160 -4.79 -8.53 8.74
C ILE A 160 -5.08 -7.83 7.41
N VAL A 161 -4.04 -7.56 6.62
CA VAL A 161 -4.19 -6.87 5.34
C VAL A 161 -4.21 -7.89 4.20
N GLY A 162 -5.18 -7.76 3.29
CA GLY A 162 -5.28 -8.57 2.09
C GLY A 162 -5.38 -7.73 0.82
N CYS A 163 -4.92 -8.30 -0.30
CA CYS A 163 -5.12 -7.73 -1.63
C CYS A 163 -5.30 -8.87 -2.66
N ARG A 164 -5.07 -8.64 -3.96
CA ARG A 164 -5.16 -9.72 -4.98
C ARG A 164 -4.22 -10.90 -4.69
N THR A 165 -2.93 -10.62 -4.52
CA THR A 165 -1.88 -11.65 -4.41
C THR A 165 -1.06 -11.61 -3.13
N ASN A 166 -0.97 -10.46 -2.46
CA ASN A 166 -0.18 -10.10 -1.25
C ASN A 166 0.74 -8.88 -1.43
N ARG A 167 1.02 -8.44 -2.67
CA ARG A 167 1.98 -7.34 -2.92
C ARG A 167 1.59 -6.02 -2.23
N ARG A 168 0.42 -5.48 -2.57
CA ARG A 168 -0.16 -4.29 -1.91
C ARG A 168 -0.35 -4.48 -0.40
N ALA A 169 -0.66 -5.70 0.04
CA ALA A 169 -0.87 -6.01 1.44
C ALA A 169 0.44 -5.92 2.23
N ARG A 170 1.53 -6.50 1.73
CA ARG A 170 2.87 -6.39 2.35
C ARG A 170 3.30 -4.94 2.52
N PHE A 171 3.08 -4.12 1.49
CA PHE A 171 3.37 -2.69 1.55
C PHE A 171 2.55 -2.00 2.64
N MET A 172 1.24 -2.20 2.67
CA MET A 172 0.37 -1.61 3.69
C MET A 172 0.72 -2.12 5.11
N THR A 173 1.04 -3.40 5.27
CA THR A 173 1.49 -3.97 6.55
C THR A 173 2.73 -3.24 7.05
N GLN A 174 3.71 -3.03 6.18
CA GLN A 174 4.91 -2.27 6.53
C GLN A 174 4.57 -0.82 6.95
N ILE A 175 3.67 -0.14 6.23
CA ILE A 175 3.23 1.22 6.62
C ILE A 175 2.61 1.24 8.02
N LEU A 176 1.74 0.28 8.32
CA LEU A 176 1.10 0.22 9.63
C LEU A 176 2.14 -0.04 10.75
N LEU A 177 3.15 -0.88 10.49
CA LEU A 177 4.25 -1.11 11.41
C LEU A 177 5.11 0.16 11.61
N ASP A 178 5.41 0.89 10.53
CA ASP A 178 6.15 2.16 10.58
C ASP A 178 5.40 3.23 11.41
N MET A 179 4.06 3.20 11.35
CA MET A 179 3.17 4.03 12.18
C MET A 179 3.09 3.58 13.66
N GLY A 180 3.80 2.52 14.04
CA GLY A 180 3.88 2.01 15.41
C GLY A 180 2.79 0.99 15.78
N MET A 181 2.02 0.48 14.80
CA MET A 181 1.13 -0.65 15.06
C MET A 181 1.97 -1.88 15.39
N LYS A 182 1.57 -2.64 16.41
CA LYS A 182 2.38 -3.76 16.92
C LYS A 182 1.97 -5.13 16.40
N SER A 183 0.72 -5.28 15.97
CA SER A 183 0.17 -6.56 15.52
C SER A 183 -0.47 -6.38 14.15
N VAL A 184 0.34 -6.54 13.11
CA VAL A 184 -0.11 -6.41 11.72
C VAL A 184 0.45 -7.59 10.92
N LYS A 185 -0.43 -8.24 10.15
CA LYS A 185 -0.10 -9.37 9.29
C LYS A 185 -0.62 -9.12 7.88
N PHE A 186 -0.10 -9.84 6.90
CA PHE A 186 -0.68 -9.87 5.55
C PHE A 186 -1.14 -11.28 5.17
N ILE A 187 -2.20 -11.37 4.37
CA ILE A 187 -2.72 -12.64 3.87
C ILE A 187 -1.80 -13.19 2.79
N ASP A 188 -1.27 -14.41 2.96
CA ASP A 188 -0.53 -15.11 1.93
C ASP A 188 -1.42 -15.38 0.70
N LYS A 189 -0.89 -15.15 -0.50
CA LYS A 189 -1.57 -15.27 -1.80
C LYS A 189 -2.84 -14.42 -1.98
N GLY A 190 -3.26 -13.65 -0.97
CA GLY A 190 -4.40 -12.74 -1.02
C GLY A 190 -5.70 -13.39 -1.50
N ALA A 191 -6.50 -12.63 -2.25
CA ALA A 191 -7.74 -13.07 -2.87
C ALA A 191 -7.58 -14.34 -3.72
N CYS A 192 -6.46 -14.46 -4.45
CA CYS A 192 -6.17 -15.63 -5.27
C CYS A 192 -5.85 -16.89 -4.45
N GLY A 193 -5.30 -16.74 -3.24
CA GLY A 193 -5.18 -17.85 -2.29
C GLY A 193 -6.53 -18.21 -1.71
N CYS A 194 -7.30 -17.21 -1.31
CA CYS A 194 -8.57 -17.39 -0.64
C CYS A 194 -9.66 -17.94 -1.57
N SER A 195 -9.53 -17.75 -2.89
CA SER A 195 -10.39 -18.37 -3.91
C SER A 195 -10.18 -19.88 -4.06
N GLN A 196 -9.11 -20.44 -3.49
CA GLN A 196 -8.88 -21.89 -3.50
C GLN A 196 -9.66 -22.60 -2.37
N ILE A 197 -10.24 -21.84 -1.45
CA ILE A 197 -11.05 -22.36 -0.35
C ILE A 197 -12.49 -22.56 -0.86
N PRO A 198 -13.03 -23.79 -0.90
CA PRO A 198 -14.32 -24.07 -1.52
C PRO A 198 -15.51 -23.33 -0.89
N SER A 199 -15.40 -22.88 0.37
CA SER A 199 -16.45 -22.11 1.06
C SER A 199 -16.46 -20.63 0.71
N ASN A 200 -15.44 -20.12 0.00
CA ASN A 200 -15.35 -18.71 -0.35
C ASN A 200 -15.88 -18.48 -1.77
N ASP A 201 -16.77 -17.50 -1.95
CA ASP A 201 -17.28 -17.07 -3.28
C ASP A 201 -16.28 -16.16 -4.04
N MET A 202 -15.01 -16.25 -3.69
CA MET A 202 -13.96 -15.45 -4.29
C MET A 202 -13.46 -16.08 -5.58
N LYS A 203 -13.04 -15.26 -6.52
CA LYS A 203 -12.44 -15.72 -7.77
C LYS A 203 -11.05 -15.13 -7.93
N CYS A 204 -10.07 -15.94 -8.30
CA CYS A 204 -8.76 -15.40 -8.71
C CYS A 204 -8.89 -14.78 -10.11
N TYR A 205 -8.09 -13.76 -10.42
CA TYR A 205 -8.17 -13.04 -11.68
C TYR A 205 -6.78 -12.51 -12.11
N PRO A 206 -6.56 -12.31 -13.42
CA PRO A 206 -5.36 -11.66 -13.94
C PRO A 206 -5.21 -10.20 -13.44
N SER A 207 -4.02 -9.63 -13.58
CA SER A 207 -3.85 -8.18 -13.38
C SER A 207 -4.52 -7.39 -14.49
N TYR A 208 -5.12 -6.25 -14.16
CA TYR A 208 -5.71 -5.32 -15.12
C TYR A 208 -5.75 -3.89 -14.54
N GLU A 209 -5.61 -2.91 -15.42
CA GLU A 209 -5.72 -1.48 -15.09
C GLU A 209 -7.18 -1.00 -15.11
N VAL A 210 -7.45 0.20 -14.57
CA VAL A 210 -8.82 0.76 -14.53
C VAL A 210 -9.39 0.97 -15.93
N SER A 211 -8.52 1.30 -16.89
CA SER A 211 -8.88 1.47 -18.30
C SER A 211 -9.07 0.15 -19.06
N ASP A 212 -8.59 -0.96 -18.49
CA ASP A 212 -8.65 -2.26 -19.15
C ASP A 212 -10.05 -2.88 -18.98
N PRO A 213 -10.51 -3.70 -19.94
CA PRO A 213 -11.70 -4.51 -19.74
C PRO A 213 -11.51 -5.44 -18.53
N VAL A 214 -12.55 -5.56 -17.69
CA VAL A 214 -12.55 -6.48 -16.55
C VAL A 214 -12.27 -7.90 -17.06
N PRO A 215 -11.21 -8.57 -16.57
CA PRO A 215 -10.83 -9.87 -17.10
C PRO A 215 -11.79 -10.95 -16.64
N ALA A 216 -11.87 -12.02 -17.42
CA ALA A 216 -12.49 -13.24 -16.94
C ALA A 216 -11.70 -13.78 -15.72
N PRO A 217 -12.38 -14.36 -14.72
CA PRO A 217 -11.70 -15.06 -13.64
C PRO A 217 -10.76 -16.17 -14.15
N ASN A 218 -9.69 -16.42 -13.41
CA ASN A 218 -8.84 -17.59 -13.62
C ASN A 218 -9.63 -18.84 -13.24
N ASN A 219 -9.56 -19.86 -14.09
CA ASN A 219 -10.08 -21.21 -13.80
C ASN A 219 -9.29 -21.90 -12.70
#